data_AF-A0A2V8QBR0-F1
#
_entry.id   AF-A0A2V8QBR0-F1
#
_cell.length_a   1.000
_cell.length_b   1.000
_cell.length_c   1.000
_cell.angle_alpha   90.00
_cell.angle_beta   90.00
_cell.angle_gamma   90.00
#
_symmetry.space_group_name_H-M   'P 1'
#
loop_
_entity.id
_entity.type
_entity.pdbx_description
1 polymer ?
#
loop_
_entity_poly.entity_id
_entity_poly.type
_entity_poly.pdbx_seq_one_letter_code
_entity_poly.pdbx_strand_id
1 'polypeptide(L)' 'MLARYKPGDKVAVTLLRGGHPITTTVTLAPPQVFDYQIEEDANATPQAKARRVAWLSGK' A
#
# COMPACT_ATOMS: atom_id res chain seq x y z
N MET A 1 -14.79 9.04 -3.08
CA MET A 1 -13.94 8.71 -1.91
C MET A 1 -14.49 7.48 -1.21
N LEU A 2 -13.64 6.50 -0.90
CA LEU A 2 -14.00 5.33 -0.07
C LEU A 2 -14.23 5.67 1.40
N ALA A 3 -13.72 6.83 1.86
CA ALA A 3 -13.76 7.29 3.25
C ALA A 3 -15.17 7.43 3.88
N ARG A 4 -16.24 7.39 3.08
CA ARG A 4 -17.64 7.43 3.57
C ARG A 4 -18.20 6.08 4.01
N TYR A 5 -17.49 5.00 3.74
CA TYR A 5 -17.92 3.64 4.07
C TYR A 5 -17.14 3.10 5.27
N LYS A 6 -17.78 2.19 6.01
CA LYS A 6 -17.21 1.51 7.17
C LYS A 6 -17.17 -0.01 6.95
N PRO A 7 -16.33 -0.74 7.70
CA PRO A 7 -16.36 -2.19 7.69
C PRO A 7 -17.77 -2.74 7.95
N GLY A 8 -18.17 -3.75 7.19
CA GLY A 8 -19.51 -4.35 7.17
C GLY A 8 -20.46 -3.74 6.14
N ASP A 9 -20.16 -2.57 5.57
CA ASP A 9 -20.99 -1.97 4.54
C ASP A 9 -21.04 -2.85 3.29
N LYS A 10 -22.23 -2.93 2.67
CA LYS A 10 -22.44 -3.60 1.39
C LYS A 10 -22.49 -2.54 0.29
N VAL A 11 -21.56 -2.61 -0.65
CA VAL A 11 -21.41 -1.62 -1.72
C VAL A 11 -21.58 -2.29 -3.07
N ALA A 12 -22.50 -1.76 -3.89
CA ALA A 12 -22.62 -2.17 -5.28
C ALA A 12 -21.45 -1.60 -6.09
N VAL A 13 -20.75 -2.47 -6.82
CA VAL A 13 -19.63 -2.11 -7.69
C VAL A 13 -19.89 -2.62 -9.10
N THR A 14 -19.52 -1.82 -10.08
CA THR A 14 -19.51 -2.22 -11.48
C THR A 14 -18.06 -2.39 -11.93
N LEU A 15 -17.75 -3.54 -12.52
CA LEU A 15 -16.41 -3.91 -12.95
C LEU A 15 -16.43 -4.45 -14.38
N LEU A 16 -15.33 -4.27 -15.10
CA LEU A 16 -15.13 -4.89 -16.41
C LEU A 16 -14.33 -6.18 -16.24
N ARG A 17 -14.87 -7.30 -16.72
CA ARG A 17 -14.19 -8.61 -16.74
C ARG A 17 -14.21 -9.15 -18.16
N GLY A 18 -13.04 -9.30 -18.78
CA GLY A 18 -12.94 -9.74 -20.17
C GLY A 18 -13.69 -8.84 -21.15
N GLY A 19 -13.77 -7.53 -20.89
CA GLY A 19 -14.52 -6.58 -21.71
C GLY A 19 -16.04 -6.53 -21.43
N HIS A 20 -16.56 -7.41 -20.57
CA HIS A 20 -17.98 -7.40 -20.20
C HIS A 20 -18.21 -6.67 -18.86
N PRO A 21 -19.19 -5.75 -18.79
CA PRO A 21 -19.55 -5.11 -17.53
C PRO A 21 -20.33 -6.08 -16.62
N ILE A 22 -19.94 -6.13 -15.36
CA ILE A 22 -20.58 -6.93 -14.32
C ILE A 22 -20.88 -6.01 -13.14
N THR A 23 -22.11 -6.06 -12.62
CA THR A 23 -22.48 -5.40 -11.37
C THR A 23 -22.60 -6.45 -10.27
N THR A 24 -21.94 -6.21 -9.14
CA THR A 24 -21.95 -7.10 -7.99
C THR A 24 -21.89 -6.31 -6.68
N THR A 25 -22.17 -6.97 -5.56
CA THR A 25 -22.14 -6.35 -4.24
C THR A 25 -20.95 -6.90 -3.46
N VAL A 26 -20.13 -5.99 -2.92
CA VAL A 26 -18.99 -6.32 -2.06
C VAL A 26 -19.31 -5.91 -0.63
N THR A 27 -19.07 -6.81 0.32
CA THR A 27 -19.06 -6.47 1.75
C THR A 27 -17.66 -5.99 2.13
N LEU A 28 -17.55 -4.80 2.69
CA LEU A 28 -16.26 -4.23 3.07
C LEU A 28 -15.74 -4.88 4.35
N ALA A 29 -14.52 -5.44 4.30
CA ALA A 29 -13.80 -5.86 5.49
C ALA A 29 -13.06 -4.67 6.14
N PRO A 30 -12.56 -4.81 7.38
CA PRO A 30 -11.58 -3.87 7.91
C PRO A 30 -10.41 -3.69 6.93
N PRO A 31 -9.94 -2.44 6.69
CA PRO A 31 -8.85 -2.21 5.78
C PRO A 31 -7.56 -2.78 6.37
N GLN A 32 -6.78 -3.45 5.52
CA GLN A 32 -5.39 -3.74 5.86
C GLN A 32 -4.57 -2.50 5.54
N VAL A 33 -4.04 -1.85 6.58
CA VAL A 33 -3.19 -0.66 6.44
C VAL A 33 -1.74 -1.10 6.41
N PHE A 34 -1.04 -0.77 5.33
CA PHE A 34 0.38 -1.03 5.15
C PHE A 34 1.12 0.32 5.16
N ASP A 35 1.54 0.76 6.35
CA ASP A 35 2.27 2.01 6.55
C ASP A 35 3.77 1.73 6.67
N TYR A 36 4.38 1.30 5.56
CA TYR A 36 5.81 1.04 5.51
C TYR A 36 6.58 2.33 5.30
N GLN A 37 7.48 2.63 6.22
CA GLN A 37 8.37 3.79 6.15
C GLN A 37 9.81 3.34 6.18
N ILE A 38 10.64 3.97 5.34
CA ILE A 38 12.08 3.79 5.35
C ILE A 38 12.67 5.03 6.00
N GLU A 39 13.23 4.87 7.19
CA GLU A 39 13.87 5.95 7.93
C GLU A 39 15.37 5.71 8.03
N GLU A 40 16.15 6.80 8.03
CA GLU A 40 17.58 6.71 8.26
C GLU A 40 17.87 6.51 9.75
N ASP A 41 18.60 5.44 10.07
CA ASP A 41 19.17 5.28 11.41
C ASP A 41 20.36 6.23 11.61
N ALA A 42 20.14 7.29 12.37
CA ALA A 42 21.15 8.28 12.70
C ALA A 42 22.35 7.68 13.45
N ASN A 43 22.14 6.60 14.21
CA ASN A 43 23.14 5.94 15.05
C ASN A 43 23.86 4.80 14.32
N ALA A 44 23.57 4.59 13.03
CA ALA A 44 24.22 3.58 12.23
C ALA A 44 25.75 3.74 12.26
N THR A 45 26.47 2.61 12.31
CA THR A 45 27.93 2.61 12.34
C THR A 45 28.50 3.27 11.07
N PRO A 46 29.72 3.82 11.13
CA PRO A 46 30.35 4.43 9.94
C PRO A 46 30.41 3.47 8.74
N GLN A 47 30.65 2.18 8.99
CA GLN A 47 30.68 1.14 7.95
C GLN A 47 29.30 0.91 7.31
N ALA A 48 28.22 0.93 8.11
CA ALA A 48 26.86 0.83 7.58
C ALA A 48 26.49 2.06 6.73
N LYS A 49 26.87 3.26 7.18
CA LYS A 49 26.69 4.51 6.41
C LYS A 49 27.45 4.45 5.08
N ALA A 50 28.69 3.96 5.08
CA ALA A 50 29.47 3.79 3.86
C ALA A 50 28.82 2.81 2.87
N ARG A 51 28.33 1.66 3.34
CA ARG A 51 27.58 0.70 2.51
C ARG A 51 26.33 1.33 1.88
N ARG A 52 25.58 2.13 2.66
CA ARG A 52 24.42 2.86 2.15
C ARG A 52 24.81 3.83 1.03
N VAL A 53 25.84 4.64 1.24
CA VAL A 53 26.33 5.59 0.23
C VAL A 53 26.76 4.86 -1.05
N ALA A 54 27.49 3.75 -0.93
CA ALA A 54 27.88 2.92 -2.06
C ALA A 54 26.65 2.43 -2.83
N TRP A 55 25.69 1.81 -2.12
CA TRP A 55 24.44 1.32 -2.70
C TRP A 55 23.62 2.42 -3.40
N LEU A 56 23.47 3.59 -2.77
CA LEU A 56 22.71 4.71 -3.34
C LEU A 56 23.42 5.39 -4.53
N SER A 57 24.74 5.25 -4.63
CA SER A 57 25.51 5.84 -5.74
C SER A 57 25.40 5.06 -7.05
N GLY A 58 24.80 3.85 -7.02
CA GLY A 58 24.63 2.98 -8.19
C GLY A 58 25.94 2.52 -8.84
N LYS A 59 27.06 2.61 -8.11
CA LYS A 59 28.38 2.13 -8.52
C LYS A 59 28.69 0.78 -7.89
#